data_AF-X0T1J1-F1
#
_entry.id   AF-X0T1J1-F1
#
_cell.length_a   1.000
_cell.length_b   1.000
_cell.length_c   1.000
_cell.angle_alpha   90.00
_cell.angle_beta   90.00
_cell.angle_gamma   90.00
#
_symmetry.space_group_name_H-M   'P 1'
#
loop_
_entity.id
_entity.type
_entity.pdbx_description
1 polymer ?
#
loop_
_entity_poly.entity_id
_entity_poly.type
_entity_poly.pdbx_seq_one_letter_code
_entity_poly.pdbx_strand_id
1 'polypeptide(L)' 'MNCGTVNKQIQSERLREASATGADVLLTFCPKCQIHFRCAMHDDKLGEELRIEIEDITSLAAKALTG' A
#
# COMPACT_ATOMS: atom_id res chain seq x y z
N MET A 1 8.01 -18.18 0.58
CA MET A 1 8.73 -16.89 0.59
C MET A 1 8.24 -16.13 1.81
N ASN A 2 9.04 -16.00 2.87
CA ASN A 2 8.61 -15.41 4.13
C ASN A 2 9.14 -13.98 4.28
N CYS A 3 8.32 -13.09 4.82
CA CYS A 3 8.74 -11.73 5.18
C CYS A 3 9.26 -11.73 6.62
N GLY A 4 10.49 -11.26 6.84
CA GLY A 4 11.06 -11.12 8.18
C GLY A 4 10.35 -10.04 8.99
N THR A 5 10.45 -10.11 10.32
CA THR A 5 9.78 -9.17 11.26
C THR A 5 10.09 -7.71 10.95
N VAL A 6 11.35 -7.38 10.67
CA VAL A 6 11.77 -6.01 10.33
C VAL A 6 11.07 -5.50 9.07
N ASN A 7 10.94 -6.34 8.05
CA ASN A 7 10.29 -5.97 6.80
C ASN A 7 8.79 -5.71 7.01
N LYS A 8 8.12 -6.51 7.86
CA LYS A 8 6.72 -6.31 8.22
C LYS A 8 6.51 -4.99 8.97
N GLN A 9 7.43 -4.66 9.89
CA GLN A 9 7.39 -3.39 10.61
C GLN A 9 7.53 -2.20 9.67
N ILE A 10 8.49 -2.23 8.74
CA ILE A 10 8.65 -1.17 7.74
C ILE A 10 7.39 -1.01 6.90
N GLN A 11 6.76 -2.12 6.48
CA GLN A 11 5.52 -2.07 5.69
C GLN A 11 4.39 -1.37 6.44
N SER A 12 4.17 -1.73 7.72
CA SER A 12 3.11 -1.13 8.53
C SER A 12 3.37 0.34 8.86
N GLU A 13 4.62 0.70 9.17
CA GLU A 13 5.01 2.09 9.42
C GLU A 13 4.73 2.98 8.20
N ARG A 14 5.13 2.55 6.99
CA ARG A 14 4.91 3.34 5.76
C ARG A 14 3.42 3.49 5.42
N LEU A 15 2.62 2.47 5.68
CA LEU A 15 1.17 2.54 5.48
C LEU A 15 0.51 3.53 6.46
N ARG A 16 0.97 3.56 7.72
CA ARG A 16 0.50 4.53 8.73
C ARG A 16 0.90 5.95 8.36
N GLU A 17 2.15 6.15 7.93
CA GLU A 17 2.62 7.45 7.45
C GLU A 17 1.76 7.95 6.28
N ALA A 18 1.50 7.08 5.29
CA ALA A 18 0.67 7.42 4.15
C ALA A 18 -0.77 7.77 4.59
N SER A 19 -1.39 6.97 5.46
CA SER A 19 -2.73 7.25 5.99
C SER A 19 -2.79 8.54 6.82
N ALA A 20 -1.73 8.86 7.58
CA ALA A 20 -1.65 10.07 8.40
C ALA A 20 -1.62 11.37 7.57
N THR A 21 -1.29 11.29 6.27
CA THR A 21 -1.41 12.44 5.37
C THR A 21 -2.86 12.85 5.07
N GLY A 22 -3.83 11.97 5.35
CA GLY A 22 -5.22 12.13 4.95
C GLY A 22 -5.49 11.76 3.49
N ALA A 23 -4.52 11.15 2.79
CA ALA A 23 -4.71 10.68 1.43
C ALA A 23 -5.57 9.41 1.37
N ASP A 24 -6.46 9.35 0.40
CA ASP A 24 -7.29 8.16 0.14
C ASP A 24 -6.52 7.05 -0.58
N VAL A 25 -5.47 7.40 -1.33
CA VAL A 25 -4.73 6.48 -2.20
C VAL A 25 -3.22 6.64 -2.02
N LEU A 26 -2.54 5.52 -1.75
CA LEU A 26 -1.09 5.39 -1.85
C LEU A 26 -0.71 4.90 -3.26
N LEU A 27 -0.12 5.79 -4.06
CA LEU A 27 0.43 5.44 -5.37
C LEU A 27 1.80 4.80 -5.25
N THR A 28 2.00 3.70 -5.99
CA THR A 28 3.23 2.93 -5.99
C THR A 28 3.87 2.90 -7.39
N PHE A 29 5.20 2.96 -7.42
CA PHE A 29 6.00 2.94 -8.66
C PHE A 29 6.86 1.67 -8.78
N CYS A 30 6.77 0.78 -7.78
CA CYS A 30 7.52 -0.47 -7.73
C CYS A 30 6.56 -1.64 -7.47
N PRO A 31 6.48 -2.65 -8.36
CA PRO A 31 5.59 -3.79 -8.20
C PRO A 31 5.80 -4.54 -6.88
N LYS A 32 7.05 -4.63 -6.39
CA LYS A 32 7.34 -5.28 -5.10
C LYS A 32 6.77 -4.50 -3.92
N CYS A 33 6.85 -3.17 -3.94
CA CYS A 33 6.27 -2.34 -2.88
C CYS A 33 4.75 -2.47 -2.87
N GLN A 34 4.10 -2.43 -4.04
CA GLN A 34 2.66 -2.67 -4.17
C GLN A 34 2.24 -4.02 -3.57
N ILE A 35 2.95 -5.10 -3.93
CA ILE A 35 2.69 -6.44 -3.40
C ILE A 35 2.87 -6.49 -1.89
N HIS A 36 3.95 -5.90 -1.36
CA HIS A 36 4.24 -5.93 0.07
C HIS A 36 3.25 -5.10 0.89
N PHE A 37 2.82 -3.95 0.40
CA PHE A 37 1.81 -3.15 1.07
C PHE A 37 0.45 -3.84 1.06
N ARG A 38 0.04 -4.44 -0.07
CA ARG A 38 -1.18 -5.26 -0.12
C ARG A 38 -1.10 -6.47 0.80
N CYS A 39 0.04 -7.15 0.83
CA CYS A 39 0.29 -8.25 1.77
C CYS A 39 0.17 -7.81 3.23
N ALA A 40 0.69 -6.62 3.58
CA ALA A 40 0.58 -6.09 4.94
C ALA A 40 -0.86 -5.71 5.30
N MET A 41 -1.65 -5.21 4.35
CA MET A 41 -3.08 -4.92 4.54
C MET A 41 -3.96 -6.17 4.73
N HIS A 42 -3.45 -7.38 4.44
CA HIS A 42 -4.12 -8.63 4.78
C HIS A 42 -3.94 -9.04 6.25
N ASP A 43 -3.12 -8.33 7.03
CA ASP A 43 -3.13 -8.47 8.49
C ASP A 43 -4.40 -7.80 9.05
N ASP A 44 -5.31 -8.60 9.62
CA ASP A 44 -6.64 -8.13 10.04
C ASP A 44 -6.58 -6.86 10.90
N LYS A 45 -5.59 -6.74 11.81
CA LYS A 45 -5.47 -5.56 12.68
C LYS A 45 -5.09 -4.31 11.89
N LEU A 46 -4.13 -4.45 10.96
CA LEU A 46 -3.65 -3.31 10.19
C LEU A 46 -4.69 -2.89 9.13
N GLY A 47 -5.33 -3.87 8.49
CA GLY A 47 -6.36 -3.64 7.47
C GLY A 47 -7.63 -3.01 8.03
N GLU A 48 -8.07 -3.41 9.23
CA GLU A 48 -9.20 -2.75 9.91
C GLU A 48 -8.87 -1.33 10.38
N GLU A 49 -7.61 -1.09 10.75
CA GLU A 49 -7.14 0.21 11.24
C GLU A 49 -7.02 1.25 10.12
N LEU A 50 -6.53 0.86 8.95
CA LEU A 50 -6.18 1.79 7.88
C LEU A 50 -7.20 1.76 6.74
N ARG A 51 -7.62 2.95 6.30
CA ARG A 51 -8.53 3.12 5.15
C ARG A 51 -7.81 3.80 3.98
N ILE A 52 -6.69 3.22 3.54
CA ILE A 52 -5.92 3.73 2.41
C ILE A 52 -5.86 2.69 1.29
N GLU A 53 -6.28 3.08 0.10
CA GLU A 53 -6.22 2.25 -1.10
C GLU A 53 -4.79 2.21 -1.67
N ILE A 54 -4.40 1.09 -2.26
CA ILE A 54 -3.07 0.93 -2.86
C ILE A 54 -3.20 0.72 -4.37
N GLU A 55 -2.71 1.69 -5.14
CA GLU A 55 -2.72 1.67 -6.61
C GLU A 55 -1.30 1.78 -7.19
N ASP A 56 -1.05 1.16 -8.34
CA ASP A 56 0.19 1.39 -9.09
C ASP A 56 0.01 2.51 -10.12
N ILE A 57 1.12 3.17 -10.44
CA ILE A 57 1.12 4.30 -11.38
C ILE A 57 0.65 3.91 -12.78
N THR A 58 0.87 2.67 -13.22
CA THR A 58 0.48 2.26 -14.57
C THR A 58 -1.03 2.08 -14.70
N SER A 59 -1.69 1.57 -13.65
CA SER A 59 -3.14 1.51 -13.53
C SER A 59 -3.76 2.90 -13.54
N LEU A 60 -3.18 3.85 -12.78
CA LEU A 60 -3.64 5.24 -12.78
C LEU A 60 -3.51 5.88 -14.17
N ALA A 61 -2.34 5.71 -14.81
CA ALA A 61 -2.11 6.25 -16.15
C ALA A 61 -3.07 5.66 -17.18
N ALA A 62 -3.34 4.36 -17.12
CA ALA A 62 -4.30 3.70 -18.00
C ALA A 62 -5.71 4.28 -17.82
N LYS A 63 -6.19 4.45 -16.58
CA LYS A 63 -7.49 5.07 -16.28
C LYS A 63 -7.62 6.48 -16.86
N ALA A 64 -6.56 7.27 -16.78
CA ALA A 64 -6.53 8.64 -17.30
C ALA A 64 -6.55 8.72 -18.84
N LEU A 65 -6.07 7.67 -19.53
CA LEU A 65 -6.05 7.60 -20.99
C LEU A 65 -7.36 7.06 -21.60
N THR A 66 -8.19 6.39 -20.80
CA THR A 66 -9.47 5.82 -21.22
C THR A 66 -10.68 6.59 -20.68
N GLY A 67 -10.45 7.79 -20.11
CA GLY A 67 -11.47 8.71 -19.61
C GLY A 67 -12.15 9.50 -20.72
#